data_AF-Q57YT1-F1
#
_entry.id   AF-Q57YT1-F1
#
_cell.length_a   1.000
_cell.length_b   1.000
_cell.length_c   1.000
_cell.angle_alpha   90.00
_cell.angle_beta   90.00
_cell.angle_gamma   90.00
#
_symmetry.space_group_name_H-M   'P 1'
#
loop_
_entity.id
_entity.type
_entity.pdbx_description
1 polymer ?
#
loop_
_entity_poly.entity_id
_entity_poly.type
_entity_poly.pdbx_seq_one_letter_code
_entity_poly.pdbx_strand_id
1 'polypeptide(L)'
;MLRRLHTRILGMGSVCGMPPSPMAEVFLKSLPPPAQVDLVKYHRFEQEEANRMRVPRCTTSPEPFYDIQSGAAGHKHVVLITREGNLITFGENRYGQSAAPGESVRGGGRLGENRQQPLAKHSDQHVSAAPMYVDLDGAFAGGNKSVACGSNYTIVYQPGGRRAIGFGNNHMGQLGIGHKKQVDASRGFAEWDPTAAWWGGNTNVIRTITCGFNHTILQLSSGELLSFGSNTWGELGIGSTVSPMQPTPIRFFEEKGIVVVKTVAGNSFTLFLTADGRVYGCGATNAGQLPANVFEPAPVLLTRSFQQGCKVVPGRVHGGPTQPKLIRIKDIACVGSMAVYASRKNELFVQGALPDYGYQVPSPRFQLVDQQPAIDYLTEMMEHNKKKGGTRWMDDKGSEAHTGFDIVRLVQGPSTLLVIYKNGCVAGLGANAEGQLQNIRRSQKGKEVNLAKAFTANGLLPVCFPSKPYEAGGKQTAALPWFTCGAGFTLLFDNNEVYDDGGQVKPIELPPPAPTSRRGAAAALRSMR
;
A
#
# COMPACT_ATOMS: atom_id res chain seq x y z
N MET A 1 -1.82 23.10 -20.47
CA MET A 1 -1.45 22.34 -21.69
C MET A 1 -0.74 21.02 -21.34
N LEU A 2 -0.63 20.64 -20.06
CA LEU A 2 0.17 19.49 -19.57
C LEU A 2 -0.64 18.53 -18.68
N ARG A 3 -1.98 18.51 -18.81
CA ARG A 3 -2.87 17.85 -17.82
C ARG A 3 -2.69 16.34 -17.65
N ARG A 4 -1.92 15.65 -18.50
CA ARG A 4 -1.89 14.17 -18.55
C ARG A 4 -0.53 13.53 -18.76
N LEU A 5 0.57 14.18 -18.37
CA LEU A 5 1.88 13.52 -18.45
C LEU A 5 2.01 12.29 -17.53
N HIS A 6 1.11 12.05 -16.59
CA HIS A 6 1.21 10.97 -15.62
C HIS A 6 -0.15 10.46 -15.18
N THR A 7 -0.17 9.27 -14.59
CA THR A 7 -1.28 8.80 -13.75
C THR A 7 -1.70 9.90 -12.78
N ARG A 8 -3.01 10.17 -12.67
CA ARG A 8 -3.53 11.12 -11.70
C ARG A 8 -3.36 10.54 -10.30
N ILE A 9 -2.42 11.11 -9.55
CA ILE A 9 -2.15 10.76 -8.16
C ILE A 9 -2.74 11.86 -7.30
N LEU A 10 -3.74 11.50 -6.51
CA LEU A 10 -4.26 12.35 -5.45
C LEU A 10 -3.60 11.90 -4.16
N GLY A 11 -2.78 12.77 -3.56
CA GLY A 11 -2.49 12.60 -2.14
C GLY A 11 -3.81 12.64 -1.38
N MET A 12 -3.90 11.91 -0.27
CA MET A 12 -4.95 12.01 0.73
C MET A 12 -4.25 12.25 2.06
N GLY A 13 -4.38 13.48 2.55
CA GLY A 13 -4.14 13.81 3.94
C GLY A 13 -2.68 13.91 4.44
N SER A 14 -1.72 14.19 3.58
CA SER A 14 -0.68 15.15 3.96
C SER A 14 -0.64 16.13 2.81
N VAL A 15 -1.40 17.19 3.05
CA VAL A 15 -1.84 18.25 2.14
C VAL A 15 -2.70 17.77 0.97
N CYS A 16 -3.98 17.68 1.30
CA CYS A 16 -5.07 17.81 0.35
C CYS A 16 -5.82 19.07 0.73
N GLY A 17 -5.89 20.02 -0.21
CA GLY A 17 -6.48 21.35 -0.01
C GLY A 17 -5.51 22.45 0.46
N MET A 18 -4.21 22.17 0.60
CA MET A 18 -3.13 23.17 0.36
C MET A 18 -2.50 22.77 -0.99
N PRO A 19 -1.73 23.63 -1.68
CA PRO A 19 -0.87 23.15 -2.76
C PRO A 19 -0.18 21.89 -2.25
N PRO A 20 -0.21 20.78 -3.02
CA PRO A 20 0.19 19.43 -2.59
C PRO A 20 1.35 19.54 -1.64
N SER A 21 1.41 18.71 -0.59
CA SER A 21 2.38 18.92 0.51
C SER A 21 3.70 19.23 -0.13
N PRO A 22 4.54 20.12 0.43
CA PRO A 22 5.81 20.41 -0.19
C PRO A 22 6.42 19.15 -0.81
N MET A 23 6.29 17.97 -0.17
CA MET A 23 6.47 16.64 -0.76
C MET A 23 5.68 16.20 -2.02
N ALA A 24 4.35 16.26 -2.12
CA ALA A 24 3.61 15.92 -3.36
C ALA A 24 3.79 16.96 -4.50
N GLU A 25 4.01 18.25 -4.20
CA GLU A 25 4.39 19.24 -5.23
C GLU A 25 5.83 19.03 -5.67
N VAL A 26 6.72 18.85 -4.70
CA VAL A 26 8.11 18.44 -4.92
C VAL A 26 8.11 17.14 -5.69
N PHE A 27 7.20 16.21 -5.41
CA PHE A 27 7.13 14.90 -6.06
C PHE A 27 7.06 15.06 -7.57
N LEU A 28 6.09 15.82 -8.07
CA LEU A 28 5.97 16.02 -9.51
C LEU A 28 6.98 17.02 -10.05
N LYS A 29 7.27 18.12 -9.35
CA LYS A 29 8.28 19.08 -9.82
C LYS A 29 9.70 18.52 -9.87
N SER A 30 10.00 17.44 -9.16
CA SER A 30 11.32 16.79 -9.12
C SER A 30 11.41 15.51 -9.94
N LEU A 31 10.32 15.03 -10.55
CA LEU A 31 10.44 13.97 -11.55
C LEU A 31 11.36 14.49 -12.67
N PRO A 32 12.26 13.65 -13.20
CA PRO A 32 13.08 14.03 -14.33
C PRO A 32 12.18 14.51 -15.47
N PRO A 33 12.57 15.59 -16.17
CA PRO A 33 11.89 16.02 -17.38
C PRO A 33 11.65 14.80 -18.30
N PRO A 34 10.43 14.56 -18.80
CA PRO A 34 10.12 13.37 -19.60
C PRO A 34 11.10 13.10 -20.75
N ALA A 35 11.57 14.17 -21.40
CA ALA A 35 12.57 14.12 -22.46
C ALA A 35 13.95 13.58 -22.01
N GLN A 36 14.29 13.63 -20.72
CA GLN A 36 15.52 13.05 -20.17
C GLN A 36 15.36 11.56 -19.83
N VAL A 37 14.12 11.09 -19.65
CA VAL A 37 13.83 9.67 -19.37
C VAL A 37 13.71 8.88 -20.66
N ASP A 38 12.84 9.33 -21.58
CA ASP A 38 12.62 8.69 -22.88
C ASP A 38 12.15 9.72 -23.90
N LEU A 39 13.09 10.13 -24.78
CA LEU A 39 12.81 11.10 -25.84
C LEU A 39 11.74 10.59 -26.82
N VAL A 40 11.77 9.31 -27.19
CA VAL A 40 10.87 8.76 -28.22
C VAL A 40 9.45 8.70 -27.69
N LYS A 41 9.28 8.18 -26.46
CA LYS A 41 7.98 8.16 -25.78
C LYS A 41 7.44 9.57 -25.56
N TYR A 42 8.30 10.52 -25.22
CA TYR A 42 7.88 11.91 -25.02
C TYR A 42 7.38 12.53 -26.32
N HIS A 43 8.09 12.36 -27.44
CA HIS A 43 7.62 12.84 -28.76
C HIS A 43 6.30 12.19 -29.17
N ARG A 44 6.12 10.89 -28.89
CA ARG A 44 4.86 10.20 -29.17
C ARG A 44 3.71 10.79 -28.34
N PHE A 45 3.93 11.02 -27.03
CA PHE A 45 2.96 11.68 -26.17
C PHE A 45 2.57 13.06 -26.70
N GLU A 46 3.55 13.88 -27.11
CA GLU A 46 3.31 15.21 -27.70
C GLU A 46 2.46 15.12 -28.99
N GLN A 47 2.70 14.12 -29.84
CA GLN A 47 1.90 13.88 -31.04
C GLN A 47 0.46 13.47 -30.72
N GLU A 48 0.26 12.58 -29.74
CA GLU A 48 -1.07 12.12 -29.33
C GLU A 48 -1.90 13.27 -28.71
N GLU A 49 -1.30 14.09 -27.84
CA GLU A 49 -1.93 15.30 -27.30
C GLU A 49 -2.26 16.32 -28.40
N ALA A 50 -1.33 16.57 -29.33
CA ALA A 50 -1.57 17.49 -30.45
C ALA A 50 -2.72 17.01 -31.36
N ASN A 51 -2.80 15.70 -31.63
CA ASN A 51 -3.88 15.10 -32.41
C ASN A 51 -5.23 15.22 -31.69
N ARG A 52 -5.25 14.96 -30.37
CA ARG A 52 -6.46 15.12 -29.56
C ARG A 52 -7.01 16.54 -29.58
N MET A 53 -6.13 17.55 -29.50
CA MET A 53 -6.53 18.97 -29.54
C MET A 53 -7.10 19.39 -30.90
N ARG A 54 -6.79 18.66 -31.98
CA ARG A 54 -7.30 18.93 -33.34
C ARG A 54 -8.65 18.28 -33.63
N VAL A 55 -9.07 17.28 -32.85
CA VAL A 55 -10.31 16.52 -33.09
C VAL A 55 -11.39 16.95 -32.09
N PRO A 56 -12.42 17.70 -32.53
CA PRO A 56 -13.55 18.03 -31.67
C PRO A 56 -14.26 16.74 -31.24
N ARG A 57 -14.41 16.52 -29.93
CA ARG A 57 -15.01 15.32 -29.29
C ARG A 57 -14.12 14.07 -29.18
N CYS A 58 -12.80 14.17 -29.32
CA CYS A 58 -11.92 13.05 -28.98
C CYS A 58 -12.00 12.71 -27.47
N THR A 59 -12.61 11.57 -27.15
CA THR A 59 -12.78 11.08 -25.77
C THR A 59 -11.61 10.24 -25.28
N THR A 60 -10.74 9.77 -26.18
CA THR A 60 -9.58 8.96 -25.83
C THR A 60 -8.44 9.86 -25.35
N SER A 61 -8.07 9.64 -24.08
CA SER A 61 -6.89 10.21 -23.45
C SER A 61 -5.61 9.66 -24.11
N PRO A 62 -4.56 10.47 -24.29
CA PRO A 62 -3.24 9.93 -24.58
C PRO A 62 -2.74 9.09 -23.40
N GLU A 63 -1.86 8.13 -23.69
CA GLU A 63 -1.25 7.28 -22.67
C GLU A 63 -0.37 8.14 -21.76
N PRO A 64 -0.48 8.05 -20.41
CA PRO A 64 0.37 8.84 -19.52
C PRO A 64 1.85 8.47 -19.71
N PHE A 65 2.73 9.47 -19.73
CA PHE A 65 4.18 9.25 -19.84
C PHE A 65 4.71 8.42 -18.65
N TYR A 66 4.24 8.71 -17.43
CA TYR A 66 4.41 7.83 -16.27
C TYR A 66 3.10 7.09 -16.01
N ASP A 67 2.95 5.92 -16.62
CA ASP A 67 1.79 5.02 -16.39
C ASP A 67 2.06 4.12 -15.17
N ILE A 68 1.54 4.50 -14.01
CA ILE A 68 1.74 3.75 -12.77
C ILE A 68 0.77 2.57 -12.70
N GLN A 69 1.33 1.36 -12.68
CA GLN A 69 0.57 0.11 -12.71
C GLN A 69 0.40 -0.50 -11.31
N SER A 70 1.36 -0.26 -10.41
CA SER A 70 1.30 -0.75 -9.02
C SER A 70 2.15 0.13 -8.11
N GLY A 71 1.96 -0.01 -6.80
CA GLY A 71 2.77 0.66 -5.82
C GLY A 71 2.46 0.19 -4.40
N ALA A 72 3.40 0.40 -3.50
CA ALA A 72 3.27 0.09 -2.10
C ALA A 72 3.94 1.16 -1.24
N ALA A 73 3.37 1.39 -0.07
CA ALA A 73 3.90 2.29 0.93
C ALA A 73 4.40 1.47 2.13
N GLY A 74 5.66 1.69 2.48
CA GLY A 74 6.25 1.17 3.71
C GLY A 74 6.00 2.13 4.87
N HIS A 75 6.76 1.92 5.95
CA HIS A 75 6.71 2.82 7.11
C HIS A 75 7.26 4.20 6.79
N LYS A 76 8.23 4.29 5.88
CA LYS A 76 9.00 5.53 5.68
C LYS A 76 9.24 5.88 4.23
N HIS A 77 8.76 5.06 3.30
CA HIS A 77 9.02 5.20 1.88
C HIS A 77 7.84 4.69 1.06
N VAL A 78 7.80 5.13 -0.19
CA VAL A 78 6.86 4.66 -1.20
C VAL A 78 7.63 4.21 -2.41
N VAL A 79 7.17 3.13 -3.01
CA VAL A 79 7.69 2.63 -4.28
C VAL A 79 6.51 2.41 -5.22
N LEU A 80 6.57 3.07 -6.37
CA LEU A 80 5.62 2.95 -7.47
C LEU A 80 6.35 2.28 -8.63
N ILE A 81 5.63 1.48 -9.42
CA ILE A 81 6.18 0.85 -10.63
C ILE A 81 5.38 1.26 -11.86
N THR A 82 6.10 1.69 -12.90
CA THR A 82 5.51 2.09 -14.17
C THR A 82 5.21 0.86 -15.04
N ARG A 83 4.44 1.06 -16.12
CA ARG A 83 4.16 0.04 -17.15
C ARG A 83 5.44 -0.57 -17.75
N GLU A 84 6.48 0.25 -17.92
CA GLU A 84 7.78 -0.16 -18.45
C GLU A 84 8.61 -0.95 -17.43
N GLY A 85 8.18 -1.00 -16.17
CA GLY A 85 8.89 -1.71 -15.10
C GLY A 85 9.96 -0.89 -14.40
N ASN A 86 9.93 0.44 -14.56
CA ASN A 86 10.80 1.36 -13.83
C ASN A 86 10.15 1.75 -12.51
N LEU A 87 10.97 2.10 -11.51
CA LEU A 87 10.45 2.54 -10.22
C LEU A 87 10.41 4.06 -10.12
N ILE A 88 9.42 4.56 -9.40
CA ILE A 88 9.41 5.90 -8.83
C ILE A 88 9.32 5.75 -7.32
N THR A 89 10.36 6.17 -6.61
CA THR A 89 10.49 5.93 -5.17
C THR A 89 10.68 7.23 -4.43
N PHE A 90 10.14 7.37 -3.21
CA PHE A 90 10.35 8.54 -2.37
C PHE A 90 10.24 8.21 -0.88
N GLY A 91 10.74 9.12 -0.04
CA GLY A 91 10.80 8.96 1.41
C GLY A 91 12.19 8.58 1.90
N GLU A 92 12.29 8.02 3.10
CA GLU A 92 13.59 7.66 3.66
C GLU A 92 14.30 6.59 2.84
N ASN A 93 15.61 6.76 2.66
CA ASN A 93 16.48 5.78 1.99
C ASN A 93 17.71 5.39 2.83
N ARG A 94 17.65 5.54 4.16
CA ARG A 94 18.79 5.27 5.06
C ARG A 94 19.35 3.84 4.96
N TYR A 95 18.55 2.90 4.47
CA TYR A 95 18.90 1.49 4.34
C TYR A 95 18.88 1.00 2.88
N GLY A 96 18.73 1.90 1.89
CA GLY A 96 18.59 1.53 0.48
C GLY A 96 17.16 1.09 0.10
N GLN A 97 16.16 1.33 0.95
CA GLN A 97 14.79 0.84 0.76
C GLN A 97 14.04 1.47 -0.42
N SER A 98 14.54 2.58 -0.96
CA SER A 98 13.98 3.22 -2.16
C SER A 98 14.73 2.84 -3.44
N ALA A 99 15.72 1.94 -3.37
CA ALA A 99 16.67 1.59 -4.45
C ALA A 99 17.49 2.79 -4.99
N ALA A 100 17.34 3.98 -4.40
CA ALA A 100 18.14 5.12 -4.80
C ALA A 100 19.61 4.90 -4.44
N PRO A 101 20.55 5.30 -5.30
CA PRO A 101 21.97 5.25 -5.00
C PRO A 101 22.27 5.97 -3.68
N GLY A 102 23.02 5.33 -2.78
CA GLY A 102 23.55 6.01 -1.61
C GLY A 102 24.56 7.07 -2.03
N GLU A 103 24.57 8.23 -1.38
CA GLU A 103 25.65 9.21 -1.56
C GLU A 103 26.94 8.68 -0.94
N SER A 104 27.63 7.77 -1.64
CA SER A 104 29.00 7.38 -1.33
C SER A 104 29.98 8.28 -2.09
N VAL A 105 30.48 9.30 -1.37
CA VAL A 105 31.78 9.99 -1.57
C VAL A 105 32.02 10.61 -2.95
N ARG A 106 31.42 11.78 -3.22
CA ARG A 106 32.05 12.77 -4.10
C ARG A 106 32.94 13.70 -3.27
N GLY A 107 34.25 13.44 -3.26
CA GLY A 107 35.26 14.41 -2.80
C GLY A 107 36.03 14.03 -1.52
N GLY A 108 36.97 13.10 -1.63
CA GLY A 108 37.98 12.84 -0.59
C GLY A 108 39.37 12.79 -1.22
N GLY A 109 39.88 13.95 -1.63
CA GLY A 109 41.26 14.10 -2.08
C GLY A 109 42.23 13.71 -0.96
N ARG A 110 43.28 12.96 -1.33
CA ARG A 110 44.41 12.55 -0.48
C ARG A 110 44.92 13.71 0.39
N LEU A 111 44.83 13.59 1.72
CA LEU A 111 45.72 14.27 2.66
C LEU A 111 45.91 13.38 3.90
N GLY A 112 47.15 13.38 4.39
CA GLY A 112 47.75 12.36 5.23
C GLY A 112 47.45 12.44 6.73
N GLU A 113 47.75 11.30 7.35
CA GLU A 113 48.31 11.04 8.68
C GLU A 113 47.88 11.87 9.92
N ASN A 114 47.53 11.10 10.95
CA ASN A 114 47.67 11.38 12.39
C ASN A 114 46.69 12.37 13.05
N ARG A 115 45.64 11.83 13.70
CA ARG A 115 45.41 11.95 15.16
C ARG A 115 44.12 11.23 15.61
N GLN A 116 44.25 10.43 16.66
CA GLN A 116 43.17 9.88 17.47
C GLN A 116 42.34 11.00 18.10
N GLN A 117 41.00 10.95 18.00
CA GLN A 117 40.01 11.58 18.90
C GLN A 117 38.57 11.12 18.54
N PRO A 118 37.57 11.20 19.45
CA PRO A 118 36.63 10.12 19.75
C PRO A 118 35.25 10.26 19.10
N LEU A 119 34.46 9.18 19.21
CA LEU A 119 33.07 9.01 18.73
C LEU A 119 32.22 10.29 18.88
N ALA A 120 31.98 10.99 17.78
CA ALA A 120 31.09 12.14 17.71
C ALA A 120 29.95 11.86 16.73
N LYS A 121 28.74 11.77 17.30
CA LYS A 121 27.41 12.12 16.76
C LYS A 121 27.20 11.91 15.24
N HIS A 122 26.39 10.91 14.90
CA HIS A 122 25.69 10.81 13.61
C HIS A 122 24.96 12.13 13.33
N SER A 123 25.59 12.99 12.53
CA SER A 123 25.00 14.21 11.98
C SER A 123 23.86 13.84 11.04
N ASP A 124 22.74 14.56 11.16
CA ASP A 124 21.55 14.47 10.31
C ASP A 124 21.92 14.44 8.82
N GLN A 125 21.96 13.24 8.25
CA GLN A 125 21.99 13.06 6.80
C GLN A 125 20.63 13.55 6.29
N HIS A 126 20.62 14.70 5.63
CA HIS A 126 19.45 15.25 4.95
C HIS A 126 18.88 14.19 3.99
N VAL A 127 17.84 13.49 4.45
CA VAL A 127 17.07 12.56 3.64
C VAL A 127 16.42 13.36 2.52
N SER A 128 16.84 13.14 1.28
CA SER A 128 16.14 13.72 0.14
C SER A 128 14.76 13.09 0.05
N ALA A 129 13.73 13.84 0.47
CA ALA A 129 12.33 13.47 0.31
C ALA A 129 11.87 13.56 -1.16
N ALA A 130 12.75 13.98 -2.08
CA ALA A 130 12.43 14.07 -3.50
C ALA A 130 12.35 12.66 -4.11
N PRO A 131 11.33 12.37 -4.93
CA PRO A 131 11.27 11.11 -5.66
C PRO A 131 12.43 10.91 -6.61
N MET A 132 12.74 9.63 -6.82
CA MET A 132 13.77 9.19 -7.73
C MET A 132 13.18 8.20 -8.73
N TYR A 133 13.45 8.45 -10.00
CA TYR A 133 13.18 7.49 -11.06
C TYR A 133 14.35 6.50 -11.10
N VAL A 134 14.07 5.22 -10.89
CA VAL A 134 15.07 4.15 -10.85
C VAL A 134 14.79 3.20 -12.00
N ASP A 135 15.72 3.15 -12.95
CA ASP A 135 15.76 2.10 -13.96
C ASP A 135 16.25 0.81 -13.29
N LEU A 136 15.53 -0.28 -13.52
CA LEU A 136 15.89 -1.61 -13.00
C LEU A 136 16.62 -2.44 -14.08
N ASP A 137 17.32 -1.78 -15.00
CA ASP A 137 18.01 -2.38 -16.15
C ASP A 137 17.10 -3.32 -16.95
N GLY A 138 15.83 -2.93 -17.12
CA GLY A 138 14.82 -3.74 -17.81
C GLY A 138 14.38 -5.02 -17.07
N ALA A 139 14.73 -5.21 -15.78
CA ALA A 139 14.40 -6.40 -14.99
C ALA A 139 12.91 -6.74 -14.96
N PHE A 140 12.03 -5.76 -15.19
CA PHE A 140 10.58 -5.91 -15.26
C PHE A 140 9.97 -5.30 -16.52
N ALA A 141 10.65 -5.34 -17.67
CA ALA A 141 10.14 -4.72 -18.92
C ALA A 141 8.80 -5.27 -19.44
N GLY A 142 8.38 -6.48 -19.03
CA GLY A 142 7.14 -7.13 -19.47
C GLY A 142 6.31 -7.74 -18.34
N GLY A 143 5.07 -8.12 -18.63
CA GLY A 143 4.17 -8.81 -17.70
C GLY A 143 3.61 -7.95 -16.56
N ASN A 144 2.77 -8.57 -15.72
CA ASN A 144 2.21 -7.95 -14.52
C ASN A 144 3.30 -7.72 -13.47
N LYS A 145 3.20 -6.60 -12.75
CA LYS A 145 4.24 -6.19 -11.79
C LYS A 145 3.57 -5.76 -10.50
N SER A 146 4.23 -6.04 -9.38
CA SER A 146 3.73 -5.66 -8.08
C SER A 146 4.88 -5.34 -7.14
N VAL A 147 4.55 -4.58 -6.11
CA VAL A 147 5.51 -4.08 -5.12
C VAL A 147 4.95 -4.35 -3.74
N ALA A 148 5.81 -4.79 -2.83
CA ALA A 148 5.49 -4.94 -1.41
C ALA A 148 6.58 -4.25 -0.58
N CYS A 149 6.16 -3.37 0.33
CA CYS A 149 7.06 -2.60 1.18
C CYS A 149 6.91 -3.05 2.65
N GLY A 150 8.03 -3.30 3.32
CA GLY A 150 8.07 -3.47 4.76
C GLY A 150 8.44 -2.16 5.49
N SER A 151 9.12 -2.27 6.63
CA SER A 151 9.56 -1.06 7.38
C SER A 151 10.64 -0.27 6.63
N ASN A 152 11.67 -0.96 6.18
CA ASN A 152 12.88 -0.40 5.57
C ASN A 152 13.40 -1.31 4.45
N TYR A 153 12.51 -2.00 3.75
CA TYR A 153 12.87 -2.83 2.60
C TYR A 153 11.70 -2.91 1.64
N THR A 154 12.01 -3.27 0.40
CA THR A 154 11.04 -3.39 -0.69
C THR A 154 11.33 -4.66 -1.47
N ILE A 155 10.26 -5.32 -1.90
CA ILE A 155 10.30 -6.43 -2.85
C ILE A 155 9.45 -6.06 -4.06
N VAL A 156 10.06 -6.11 -5.23
CA VAL A 156 9.37 -5.95 -6.53
C VAL A 156 9.31 -7.32 -7.18
N TYR A 157 8.14 -7.70 -7.68
CA TYR A 157 7.91 -9.04 -8.19
C TYR A 157 6.91 -9.07 -9.34
N GLN A 158 6.94 -10.18 -10.10
CA GLN A 158 6.02 -10.44 -11.19
C GLN A 158 5.02 -11.53 -10.77
N PRO A 159 3.76 -11.19 -10.42
CA PRO A 159 2.71 -12.18 -10.24
C PRO A 159 2.57 -13.06 -11.48
N GLY A 160 2.48 -14.38 -11.29
CA GLY A 160 2.46 -15.35 -12.38
C GLY A 160 3.84 -15.74 -12.93
N GLY A 161 4.93 -15.19 -12.38
CA GLY A 161 6.31 -15.58 -12.71
C GLY A 161 7.14 -15.89 -11.45
N ARG A 162 8.43 -16.19 -11.66
CA ARG A 162 9.42 -16.40 -10.56
C ARG A 162 10.35 -15.21 -10.34
N ARG A 163 10.15 -14.13 -11.10
CA ARG A 163 10.99 -12.95 -11.04
C ARG A 163 10.64 -12.12 -9.81
N ALA A 164 11.61 -11.95 -8.93
CA ALA A 164 11.54 -11.04 -7.79
C ALA A 164 12.92 -10.45 -7.49
N ILE A 165 12.92 -9.19 -7.09
CA ILE A 165 14.10 -8.48 -6.60
C ILE A 165 13.78 -7.84 -5.26
N GLY A 166 14.80 -7.72 -4.41
CA GLY A 166 14.71 -7.07 -3.11
C GLY A 166 15.81 -6.03 -2.93
N PHE A 167 15.47 -4.94 -2.26
CA PHE A 167 16.42 -3.89 -1.86
C PHE A 167 16.02 -3.29 -0.52
N GLY A 168 16.96 -2.62 0.11
CA GLY A 168 16.82 -2.11 1.46
C GLY A 168 17.50 -2.98 2.52
N ASN A 169 16.97 -2.89 3.73
CA ASN A 169 17.52 -3.56 4.88
C ASN A 169 17.41 -5.10 4.77
N ASN A 170 18.49 -5.82 5.08
CA ASN A 170 18.55 -7.27 5.01
C ASN A 170 19.15 -7.94 6.28
N HIS A 171 19.33 -7.20 7.38
CA HIS A 171 19.94 -7.72 8.61
C HIS A 171 19.21 -8.92 9.24
N MET A 172 17.91 -9.09 8.97
CA MET A 172 17.10 -10.23 9.42
C MET A 172 16.92 -11.31 8.35
N GLY A 173 17.45 -11.11 7.13
CA GLY A 173 17.18 -11.97 5.98
C GLY A 173 15.82 -11.71 5.34
N GLN A 174 15.21 -10.55 5.60
CA GLN A 174 13.87 -10.19 5.14
C GLN A 174 13.73 -10.04 3.62
N LEU A 175 14.84 -10.06 2.88
CA LEU A 175 14.86 -10.10 1.42
C LEU A 175 14.80 -11.52 0.85
N GLY A 176 15.05 -12.56 1.64
CA GLY A 176 14.92 -13.97 1.20
C GLY A 176 16.04 -14.47 0.28
N ILE A 177 17.17 -13.76 0.22
CA ILE A 177 18.27 -14.02 -0.71
C ILE A 177 19.36 -14.98 -0.18
N GLY A 178 19.12 -15.65 0.96
CA GLY A 178 20.02 -16.65 1.52
C GLY A 178 21.14 -16.15 2.43
N HIS A 179 21.28 -14.84 2.58
CA HIS A 179 22.23 -14.24 3.50
C HIS A 179 21.71 -12.92 4.08
N LYS A 180 22.37 -12.41 5.12
CA LYS A 180 22.05 -11.13 5.80
C LYS A 180 22.90 -9.93 5.36
N LYS A 181 23.80 -10.14 4.39
CA LYS A 181 24.63 -9.05 3.85
C LYS A 181 23.75 -7.96 3.23
N GLN A 182 24.22 -6.72 3.32
CA GLN A 182 23.58 -5.60 2.61
C GLN A 182 23.62 -5.86 1.10
N VAL A 183 22.63 -5.31 0.41
CA VAL A 183 22.54 -5.37 -1.05
C VAL A 183 23.67 -4.55 -1.65
N ASP A 184 24.29 -5.08 -2.70
CA ASP A 184 25.36 -4.39 -3.41
C ASP A 184 24.84 -3.10 -4.04
N ALA A 185 25.48 -1.98 -3.73
CA ALA A 185 25.15 -0.67 -4.25
C ALA A 185 25.44 -0.52 -5.75
N SER A 186 26.31 -1.35 -6.33
CA SER A 186 26.65 -1.29 -7.76
C SER A 186 25.44 -1.61 -8.65
N ARG A 187 24.64 -2.60 -8.23
CA ARG A 187 23.40 -3.02 -8.89
C ARG A 187 22.15 -2.42 -8.24
N GLY A 188 22.22 -2.11 -6.94
CA GLY A 188 21.13 -1.50 -6.17
C GLY A 188 20.04 -2.47 -5.71
N PHE A 189 19.99 -3.70 -6.23
CA PHE A 189 19.02 -4.73 -5.85
C PHE A 189 19.64 -6.14 -5.89
N ALA A 190 19.04 -7.05 -5.10
CA ALA A 190 19.36 -8.48 -5.10
C ALA A 190 18.22 -9.27 -5.74
N GLU A 191 18.54 -10.30 -6.52
CA GLU A 191 17.53 -11.13 -7.20
C GLU A 191 17.29 -12.44 -6.47
N TRP A 192 16.07 -12.94 -6.55
CA TRP A 192 15.78 -14.31 -6.16
C TRP A 192 16.26 -15.29 -7.23
N ASP A 193 16.85 -16.39 -6.79
CA ASP A 193 17.24 -17.49 -7.67
C ASP A 193 15.98 -18.20 -8.21
N PRO A 194 15.71 -18.15 -9.54
CA PRO A 194 14.54 -18.78 -10.13
C PRO A 194 14.60 -20.31 -10.15
N THR A 195 15.76 -20.89 -9.84
CA THR A 195 16.03 -22.34 -9.82
C THR A 195 16.08 -22.93 -8.41
N ALA A 196 15.90 -22.10 -7.37
CA ALA A 196 16.02 -22.54 -6.00
C ALA A 196 15.02 -23.66 -5.64
N ALA A 197 15.47 -24.62 -4.83
CA ALA A 197 14.67 -25.80 -4.50
C ALA A 197 13.35 -25.48 -3.76
N TRP A 198 13.28 -24.37 -3.03
CA TRP A 198 12.09 -23.93 -2.29
C TRP A 198 10.92 -23.52 -3.20
N TRP A 199 11.11 -23.44 -4.53
CA TRP A 199 9.99 -23.29 -5.47
C TRP A 199 9.08 -24.51 -5.52
N GLY A 200 9.49 -25.69 -5.03
CA GLY A 200 8.63 -26.88 -4.95
C GLY A 200 8.20 -27.45 -6.30
N GLY A 201 9.04 -27.32 -7.34
CA GLY A 201 8.78 -27.78 -8.72
C GLY A 201 9.12 -26.71 -9.76
N ASN A 202 8.81 -26.96 -11.03
CA ASN A 202 9.10 -26.02 -12.14
C ASN A 202 7.89 -25.17 -12.58
N THR A 203 6.69 -25.45 -12.07
CA THR A 203 5.43 -24.78 -12.46
C THR A 203 4.94 -23.75 -11.44
N ASN A 204 5.42 -23.80 -10.21
CA ASN A 204 5.03 -22.86 -9.17
C ASN A 204 5.57 -21.46 -9.47
N VAL A 205 4.71 -20.46 -9.32
CA VAL A 205 5.03 -19.06 -9.58
C VAL A 205 4.50 -18.20 -8.44
N ILE A 206 5.01 -16.98 -8.31
CA ILE A 206 4.58 -16.04 -7.28
C ILE A 206 3.12 -15.67 -7.54
N ARG A 207 2.26 -15.85 -6.52
CA ARG A 207 0.90 -15.33 -6.52
C ARG A 207 0.86 -13.96 -5.86
N THR A 208 1.34 -13.88 -4.63
CA THR A 208 1.39 -12.64 -3.83
C THR A 208 2.58 -12.65 -2.89
N ILE A 209 3.07 -11.46 -2.56
CA ILE A 209 4.06 -11.24 -1.50
C ILE A 209 3.47 -10.25 -0.50
N THR A 210 3.62 -10.54 0.78
CA THR A 210 3.18 -9.69 1.89
C THR A 210 4.38 -9.38 2.78
N CYS A 211 4.64 -8.09 2.99
CA CYS A 211 5.70 -7.65 3.90
C CYS A 211 5.08 -7.15 5.20
N GLY A 212 5.61 -7.62 6.33
CA GLY A 212 5.41 -7.02 7.65
C GLY A 212 6.49 -5.99 7.95
N PHE A 213 6.79 -5.77 9.23
CA PHE A 213 7.87 -4.83 9.59
C PHE A 213 9.25 -5.31 9.12
N ASN A 214 9.60 -6.57 9.44
CA ASN A 214 10.90 -7.20 9.14
C ASN A 214 10.76 -8.66 8.66
N HIS A 215 9.59 -9.08 8.22
CA HIS A 215 9.33 -10.46 7.78
C HIS A 215 8.46 -10.46 6.53
N THR A 216 8.62 -11.49 5.71
CA THR A 216 7.96 -11.59 4.42
C THR A 216 7.26 -12.93 4.30
N ILE A 217 6.03 -12.89 3.78
CA ILE A 217 5.23 -14.06 3.44
C ILE A 217 5.08 -14.10 1.91
N LEU A 218 5.37 -15.26 1.33
CA LEU A 218 5.25 -15.56 -0.08
C LEU A 218 4.15 -16.60 -0.25
N GLN A 219 3.17 -16.30 -1.11
CA GLN A 219 2.19 -17.30 -1.56
C GLN A 219 2.50 -17.69 -3.00
N LEU A 220 2.62 -18.99 -3.25
CA LEU A 220 2.80 -19.55 -4.59
C LEU A 220 1.45 -19.84 -5.28
N SER A 221 1.48 -20.04 -6.60
CA SER A 221 0.32 -20.41 -7.41
C SER A 221 -0.30 -21.76 -7.02
N SER A 222 0.50 -22.68 -6.45
CA SER A 222 0.03 -23.93 -5.86
C SER A 222 -0.85 -23.74 -4.62
N GLY A 223 -0.79 -22.56 -3.99
CA GLY A 223 -1.37 -22.29 -2.68
C GLY A 223 -0.40 -22.51 -1.52
N GLU A 224 0.80 -23.03 -1.78
CA GLU A 224 1.86 -23.16 -0.79
C GLU A 224 2.26 -21.77 -0.24
N LEU A 225 2.48 -21.72 1.07
CA LEU A 225 2.95 -20.53 1.77
C LEU A 225 4.38 -20.74 2.22
N LEU A 226 5.25 -19.79 1.89
CA LEU A 226 6.61 -19.72 2.40
C LEU A 226 6.81 -18.41 3.15
N SER A 227 7.79 -18.38 4.05
CA SER A 227 8.10 -17.19 4.83
C SER A 227 9.57 -17.09 5.20
N PHE A 228 10.04 -15.87 5.44
CA PHE A 228 11.44 -15.57 5.74
C PHE A 228 11.61 -14.19 6.40
N GLY A 229 12.78 -13.95 6.97
CA GLY A 229 13.09 -12.74 7.71
C GLY A 229 13.00 -12.94 9.23
N SER A 230 12.60 -11.89 9.96
CA SER A 230 12.50 -11.94 11.41
C SER A 230 11.47 -12.97 11.87
N ASN A 231 11.81 -13.72 12.91
CA ASN A 231 10.95 -14.74 13.49
C ASN A 231 11.04 -14.80 15.01
N THR A 232 11.43 -13.69 15.64
CA THR A 232 11.71 -13.64 17.10
C THR A 232 10.49 -14.03 17.92
N TRP A 233 9.29 -13.75 17.40
CA TRP A 233 8.02 -14.03 18.06
C TRP A 233 7.25 -15.18 17.39
N GLY A 234 7.85 -15.89 16.45
CA GLY A 234 7.16 -16.91 15.66
C GLY A 234 6.26 -16.32 14.56
N GLU A 235 6.48 -15.06 14.15
CA GLU A 235 5.65 -14.36 13.17
C GLU A 235 5.65 -14.99 11.77
N LEU A 236 6.58 -15.91 11.50
CA LEU A 236 6.63 -16.69 10.26
C LEU A 236 5.70 -17.92 10.28
N GLY A 237 5.30 -18.41 11.45
CA GLY A 237 4.40 -19.57 11.57
C GLY A 237 5.02 -20.90 11.13
N ILE A 238 6.35 -21.00 11.05
CA ILE A 238 7.09 -22.16 10.53
C ILE A 238 7.37 -23.26 11.56
N GLY A 239 6.73 -23.24 12.74
CA GLY A 239 6.97 -24.23 13.79
C GLY A 239 8.29 -24.05 14.55
N SER A 240 9.00 -22.93 14.36
CA SER A 240 10.18 -22.53 15.15
C SER A 240 10.27 -21.01 15.27
N THR A 241 11.19 -20.50 16.10
CA THR A 241 11.55 -19.07 16.20
C THR A 241 12.87 -18.74 15.49
N VAL A 242 13.43 -19.70 14.74
CA VAL A 242 14.62 -19.47 13.92
C VAL A 242 14.23 -18.52 12.79
N SER A 243 15.07 -17.52 12.50
CA SER A 243 14.85 -16.54 11.42
C SER A 243 15.53 -17.01 10.12
N PRO A 244 14.83 -17.74 9.22
CA PRO A 244 15.40 -18.20 7.96
C PRO A 244 15.67 -17.03 7.01
N MET A 245 16.75 -17.18 6.24
CA MET A 245 17.21 -16.20 5.26
C MET A 245 16.76 -16.53 3.83
N GLN A 246 16.06 -17.66 3.65
CA GLN A 246 15.46 -18.11 2.39
C GLN A 246 14.00 -18.47 2.64
N PRO A 247 13.14 -18.40 1.61
CA PRO A 247 11.76 -18.87 1.70
C PRO A 247 11.67 -20.28 2.31
N THR A 248 10.99 -20.37 3.46
CA THR A 248 10.81 -21.61 4.22
C THR A 248 9.32 -21.95 4.30
N PRO A 249 8.89 -23.19 3.99
CA PRO A 249 7.48 -23.56 3.96
C PRO A 249 6.75 -23.42 5.32
N ILE A 250 5.52 -22.90 5.29
CA ILE A 250 4.58 -22.89 6.41
C ILE A 250 3.70 -24.15 6.31
N ARG A 251 4.20 -25.27 6.83
CA ARG A 251 3.58 -26.60 6.66
C ARG A 251 2.22 -26.77 7.33
N PHE A 252 1.93 -25.98 8.37
CA PHE A 252 0.72 -26.09 9.20
C PHE A 252 -0.60 -26.17 8.38
N PHE A 253 -0.71 -25.37 7.33
CA PHE A 253 -1.93 -25.31 6.52
C PHE A 253 -2.05 -26.51 5.56
N GLU A 254 -0.93 -26.89 4.93
CA GLU A 254 -0.85 -28.04 4.03
C GLU A 254 -1.16 -29.34 4.77
N GLU A 255 -0.51 -29.57 5.92
CA GLU A 255 -0.70 -30.75 6.77
C GLU A 255 -2.15 -30.92 7.25
N LYS A 256 -2.90 -29.83 7.33
CA LYS A 256 -4.32 -29.81 7.75
C LYS A 256 -5.30 -29.69 6.58
N GLY A 257 -4.84 -29.61 5.33
CA GLY A 257 -5.69 -29.41 4.16
C GLY A 257 -6.46 -28.08 4.17
N ILE A 258 -5.90 -27.02 4.76
CA ILE A 258 -6.54 -25.71 4.88
C ILE A 258 -6.09 -24.79 3.75
N VAL A 259 -7.05 -24.30 2.97
CA VAL A 259 -6.78 -23.35 1.87
C VAL A 259 -6.76 -21.92 2.37
N VAL A 260 -5.59 -21.28 2.34
CA VAL A 260 -5.41 -19.85 2.63
C VAL A 260 -5.61 -19.01 1.37
N VAL A 261 -6.46 -17.98 1.45
CA VAL A 261 -6.81 -17.09 0.33
C VAL A 261 -6.21 -15.70 0.43
N LYS A 262 -5.81 -15.26 1.63
CA LYS A 262 -5.14 -13.97 1.85
C LYS A 262 -4.24 -14.05 3.08
N THR A 263 -3.08 -13.41 2.97
CA THR A 263 -2.15 -13.17 4.08
C THR A 263 -1.98 -11.67 4.28
N VAL A 264 -1.88 -11.24 5.54
CA VAL A 264 -1.51 -9.86 5.91
C VAL A 264 -0.54 -9.92 7.07
N ALA A 265 0.40 -8.96 7.10
CA ALA A 265 1.44 -8.90 8.09
C ALA A 265 1.43 -7.53 8.78
N GLY A 266 1.54 -7.54 10.10
CA GLY A 266 1.72 -6.35 10.93
C GLY A 266 3.16 -6.22 11.40
N ASN A 267 3.35 -5.60 12.57
CA ASN A 267 4.70 -5.32 13.06
C ASN A 267 5.50 -6.60 13.36
N SER A 268 4.92 -7.51 14.13
CA SER A 268 5.58 -8.76 14.53
C SER A 268 4.58 -9.92 14.59
N PHE A 269 3.58 -9.89 13.70
CA PHE A 269 2.58 -10.95 13.61
C PHE A 269 2.03 -11.04 12.19
N THR A 270 1.53 -12.23 11.84
CA THR A 270 0.93 -12.54 10.55
C THR A 270 -0.48 -13.06 10.77
N LEU A 271 -1.41 -12.70 9.88
CA LEU A 271 -2.75 -13.27 9.81
C LEU A 271 -2.97 -13.98 8.48
N PHE A 272 -3.74 -15.07 8.54
CA PHE A 272 -4.09 -15.91 7.40
C PHE A 272 -5.60 -16.06 7.31
N LEU A 273 -6.21 -15.62 6.22
CA LEU A 273 -7.63 -15.81 5.92
C LEU A 273 -7.80 -17.06 5.07
N THR A 274 -8.69 -17.95 5.47
CA THR A 274 -8.98 -19.20 4.76
C THR A 274 -10.20 -19.06 3.85
N ALA A 275 -10.31 -19.94 2.84
CA ALA A 275 -11.40 -19.94 1.88
C ALA A 275 -12.80 -20.07 2.52
N ASP A 276 -12.87 -20.77 3.66
CA ASP A 276 -14.09 -20.95 4.43
C ASP A 276 -14.35 -19.82 5.46
N GLY A 277 -13.57 -18.74 5.42
CA GLY A 277 -13.77 -17.53 6.22
C GLY A 277 -13.34 -17.66 7.68
N ARG A 278 -12.39 -18.55 7.98
CA ARG A 278 -11.68 -18.59 9.27
C ARG A 278 -10.40 -17.74 9.19
N VAL A 279 -9.94 -17.26 10.33
CA VAL A 279 -8.69 -16.50 10.44
C VAL A 279 -7.77 -17.18 11.42
N TYR A 280 -6.52 -17.36 11.01
CA TYR A 280 -5.43 -17.83 11.84
C TYR A 280 -4.42 -16.71 12.05
N GLY A 281 -3.63 -16.77 13.11
CA GLY A 281 -2.50 -15.85 13.30
C GLY A 281 -1.35 -16.47 14.06
N CYS A 282 -0.14 -15.94 13.83
CA CYS A 282 1.08 -16.29 14.55
C CYS A 282 1.93 -15.04 14.79
N GLY A 283 2.88 -15.11 15.74
CA GLY A 283 3.72 -13.99 16.12
C GLY A 283 3.42 -13.44 17.50
N ALA A 284 3.79 -12.18 17.71
CA ALA A 284 3.71 -11.50 18.99
C ALA A 284 2.27 -11.44 19.53
N THR A 285 2.16 -11.51 20.86
CA THR A 285 0.88 -11.43 21.61
C THR A 285 0.86 -10.25 22.59
N ASN A 286 2.01 -9.60 22.81
CA ASN A 286 2.26 -8.57 23.82
C ASN A 286 1.42 -7.29 23.69
N ALA A 287 1.00 -6.91 22.48
CA ALA A 287 0.09 -5.78 22.26
C ALA A 287 -1.39 -6.22 22.18
N GLY A 288 -1.68 -7.50 22.44
CA GLY A 288 -3.03 -8.06 22.42
C GLY A 288 -3.56 -8.39 21.03
N GLN A 289 -2.76 -8.31 19.96
CA GLN A 289 -3.16 -8.61 18.57
C GLN A 289 -3.56 -10.06 18.33
N LEU A 290 -3.03 -10.97 19.15
CA LEU A 290 -3.30 -12.39 19.13
C LEU A 290 -3.58 -12.87 20.56
N PRO A 291 -4.37 -13.93 20.76
CA PRO A 291 -4.54 -14.56 22.07
C PRO A 291 -3.19 -14.94 22.64
N ALA A 292 -3.06 -14.94 23.96
CA ALA A 292 -1.91 -15.57 24.59
C ALA A 292 -1.87 -17.04 24.15
N ASN A 293 -0.97 -17.35 23.21
CA ASN A 293 -0.66 -18.71 22.82
C ASN A 293 0.57 -19.17 23.60
N VAL A 294 0.67 -20.47 23.82
CA VAL A 294 1.70 -21.10 24.65
C VAL A 294 3.02 -21.15 23.88
N PHE A 295 3.61 -20.00 23.53
CA PHE A 295 4.88 -19.91 22.78
C PHE A 295 4.97 -20.76 21.51
N GLU A 296 3.87 -21.29 21.00
CA GLU A 296 3.89 -22.19 19.85
C GLU A 296 4.07 -21.34 18.59
N PRO A 297 5.19 -21.50 17.85
CA PRO A 297 5.47 -20.77 16.61
C PRO A 297 4.65 -21.32 15.43
N ALA A 298 3.37 -21.64 15.67
CA ALA A 298 2.44 -22.18 14.69
C ALA A 298 1.16 -21.32 14.65
N PRO A 299 0.48 -21.22 13.49
CA PRO A 299 -0.75 -20.46 13.36
C PRO A 299 -1.89 -20.96 14.29
N VAL A 300 -2.51 -20.04 15.02
CA VAL A 300 -3.63 -20.31 15.95
C VAL A 300 -4.95 -19.78 15.38
N LEU A 301 -6.03 -20.56 15.48
CA LEU A 301 -7.36 -20.19 15.00
C LEU A 301 -7.99 -19.08 15.88
N LEU A 302 -8.20 -17.91 15.29
CA LEU A 302 -8.81 -16.74 15.95
C LEU A 302 -10.34 -16.77 15.88
N THR A 303 -10.94 -17.42 14.87
CA THR A 303 -12.38 -17.21 14.64
C THR A 303 -13.29 -17.73 15.76
N ARG A 304 -12.79 -18.65 16.59
CA ARG A 304 -13.55 -19.17 17.74
C ARG A 304 -13.86 -18.09 18.77
N SER A 305 -13.00 -17.07 18.93
CA SER A 305 -13.24 -16.00 19.90
C SER A 305 -14.28 -14.96 19.46
N PHE A 306 -14.73 -14.96 18.20
CA PHE A 306 -15.86 -14.13 17.76
C PHE A 306 -17.22 -14.63 18.27
N GLN A 307 -17.25 -15.70 19.07
CA GLN A 307 -18.47 -16.21 19.69
C GLN A 307 -18.83 -15.38 20.92
N GLN A 308 -19.55 -14.27 20.73
CA GLN A 308 -20.19 -13.57 21.84
C GLN A 308 -21.45 -14.32 22.30
N GLY A 309 -21.49 -14.65 23.58
CA GLY A 309 -22.70 -14.45 24.39
C GLY A 309 -23.92 -15.31 24.07
N CYS A 310 -23.77 -16.63 23.90
CA CYS A 310 -24.88 -17.53 24.27
C CYS A 310 -25.10 -17.40 25.78
N LYS A 311 -25.83 -16.35 26.21
CA LYS A 311 -26.52 -16.36 27.50
C LYS A 311 -27.50 -17.53 27.43
N VAL A 312 -27.12 -18.65 28.04
CA VAL A 312 -28.09 -19.68 28.41
C VAL A 312 -29.06 -18.99 29.35
N VAL A 313 -30.26 -18.67 28.86
CA VAL A 313 -31.36 -18.24 29.72
C VAL A 313 -31.77 -19.49 30.51
N PRO A 314 -31.59 -19.54 31.84
CA PRO A 314 -32.12 -20.64 32.62
C PRO A 314 -33.64 -20.60 32.52
N GLY A 315 -34.29 -21.68 32.08
CA GLY A 315 -35.76 -21.80 32.13
C GLY A 315 -36.51 -21.94 30.79
N ARG A 316 -35.82 -21.99 29.64
CA ARG A 316 -36.45 -22.46 28.38
C ARG A 316 -35.89 -23.81 27.98
N VAL A 317 -36.48 -24.87 28.52
CA VAL A 317 -36.36 -26.22 28.00
C VAL A 317 -37.26 -26.27 26.77
N HIS A 318 -36.72 -26.13 25.56
CA HIS A 318 -37.23 -26.65 24.27
C HIS A 318 -36.35 -26.08 23.14
N GLY A 319 -35.33 -26.86 22.74
CA GLY A 319 -34.37 -26.53 21.68
C GLY A 319 -32.95 -26.90 22.11
N GLY A 320 -32.36 -27.92 21.50
CA GLY A 320 -31.01 -28.38 21.81
C GLY A 320 -29.96 -27.27 21.68
N PRO A 321 -28.74 -27.45 22.22
CA PRO A 321 -27.70 -26.42 22.23
C PRO A 321 -27.44 -25.97 20.79
N THR A 322 -27.86 -24.75 20.46
CA THR A 322 -27.52 -24.10 19.20
C THR A 322 -26.01 -23.87 19.22
N GLN A 323 -25.27 -24.62 18.39
CA GLN A 323 -23.83 -24.41 18.28
C GLN A 323 -23.57 -22.92 17.98
N PRO A 324 -22.67 -22.26 18.72
CA PRO A 324 -22.41 -20.85 18.51
C PRO A 324 -21.96 -20.60 17.07
N LYS A 325 -22.79 -19.87 16.31
CA LYS A 325 -22.51 -19.55 14.90
C LYS A 325 -21.23 -18.70 14.83
N LEU A 326 -20.18 -19.26 14.23
CA LEU A 326 -18.91 -18.57 14.00
C LEU A 326 -19.13 -17.37 13.05
N ILE A 327 -18.61 -16.20 13.40
CA ILE A 327 -18.57 -15.05 12.48
C ILE A 327 -17.62 -15.41 11.33
N ARG A 328 -18.13 -15.39 10.09
CA ARG A 328 -17.32 -15.63 8.90
C ARG A 328 -16.67 -14.34 8.45
N ILE A 329 -15.36 -14.36 8.32
CA ILE A 329 -14.56 -13.23 7.85
C ILE A 329 -14.43 -13.32 6.33
N LYS A 330 -14.53 -12.18 5.65
CA LYS A 330 -14.32 -12.06 4.20
C LYS A 330 -13.06 -11.28 3.85
N ASP A 331 -12.56 -10.44 4.75
CA ASP A 331 -11.30 -9.73 4.55
C ASP A 331 -10.58 -9.47 5.88
N ILE A 332 -9.26 -9.32 5.81
CA ILE A 332 -8.37 -9.04 6.94
C ILE A 332 -7.32 -7.97 6.58
N ALA A 333 -6.84 -7.27 7.59
CA ALA A 333 -5.76 -6.28 7.48
C ALA A 333 -5.01 -6.14 8.81
N CYS A 334 -3.78 -5.62 8.75
CA CYS A 334 -2.99 -5.25 9.91
C CYS A 334 -2.67 -3.74 9.87
N VAL A 335 -2.81 -3.05 10.99
CA VAL A 335 -2.41 -1.65 11.16
C VAL A 335 -1.43 -1.59 12.32
N GLY A 336 -0.13 -1.57 12.03
CA GLY A 336 0.91 -1.67 13.04
C GLY A 336 0.79 -2.96 13.86
N SER A 337 0.42 -2.84 15.14
CA SER A 337 0.17 -3.97 16.05
C SER A 337 -1.33 -4.22 16.31
N MET A 338 -2.20 -3.72 15.43
CA MET A 338 -3.64 -3.96 15.48
C MET A 338 -4.06 -4.87 14.32
N ALA A 339 -4.85 -5.88 14.63
CA ALA A 339 -5.52 -6.77 13.70
C ALA A 339 -6.93 -6.24 13.37
N VAL A 340 -7.31 -6.31 12.10
CA VAL A 340 -8.62 -5.86 11.61
C VAL A 340 -9.29 -6.98 10.80
N TYR A 341 -10.59 -7.18 11.04
CA TYR A 341 -11.38 -8.24 10.41
C TYR A 341 -12.69 -7.68 9.87
N ALA A 342 -13.00 -7.93 8.60
CA ALA A 342 -14.29 -7.62 8.00
C ALA A 342 -15.15 -8.88 7.88
N SER A 343 -16.34 -8.89 8.50
CA SER A 343 -17.27 -10.01 8.45
C SER A 343 -18.03 -10.07 7.12
N ARG A 344 -18.60 -11.24 6.80
CA ARG A 344 -19.53 -11.39 5.67
C ARG A 344 -20.80 -10.54 5.78
N LYS A 345 -21.09 -9.99 6.97
CA LYS A 345 -22.18 -9.03 7.21
C LYS A 345 -21.74 -7.56 7.14
N ASN A 346 -20.52 -7.29 6.65
CA ASN A 346 -19.93 -5.95 6.60
C ASN A 346 -19.64 -5.34 7.97
N GLU A 347 -19.52 -6.13 9.03
CA GLU A 347 -19.08 -5.64 10.34
C GLU A 347 -17.55 -5.59 10.37
N LEU A 348 -16.98 -4.52 10.93
CA LEU A 348 -15.54 -4.35 11.08
C LEU A 348 -15.14 -4.52 12.55
N PHE A 349 -14.24 -5.46 12.82
CA PHE A 349 -13.75 -5.77 14.16
C PHE A 349 -12.26 -5.45 14.27
N VAL A 350 -11.84 -4.92 15.41
CA VAL A 350 -10.43 -4.66 15.74
C VAL A 350 -10.01 -5.34 17.04
N GLN A 351 -8.75 -5.73 17.10
CA GLN A 351 -8.06 -6.28 18.28
C GLN A 351 -6.57 -5.91 18.20
N GLY A 352 -5.88 -5.79 19.32
CA GLY A 352 -4.47 -5.41 19.39
C GLY A 352 -4.29 -3.96 19.80
N ALA A 353 -3.18 -3.34 19.39
CA ALA A 353 -2.84 -2.00 19.85
C ALA A 353 -2.30 -1.11 18.73
N LEU A 354 -2.49 0.18 18.93
CA LEU A 354 -1.73 1.26 18.30
C LEU A 354 -1.05 2.05 19.43
N PRO A 355 0.14 1.59 19.88
CA PRO A 355 0.79 2.13 21.08
C PRO A 355 1.05 3.63 21.00
N ASP A 356 1.42 4.13 19.81
CA ASP A 356 1.70 5.56 19.57
C ASP A 356 0.50 6.47 19.85
N TYR A 357 -0.71 5.91 19.89
CA TYR A 357 -1.97 6.61 20.16
C TYR A 357 -2.65 6.17 21.46
N GLY A 358 -1.96 5.36 22.30
CA GLY A 358 -2.50 4.86 23.56
C GLY A 358 -3.74 3.96 23.40
N TYR A 359 -3.97 3.40 22.22
CA TYR A 359 -5.16 2.58 21.93
C TYR A 359 -4.84 1.09 22.05
N GLN A 360 -5.70 0.35 22.77
CA GLN A 360 -5.56 -1.09 22.94
C GLN A 360 -6.91 -1.80 23.13
N VAL A 361 -7.07 -2.92 22.41
CA VAL A 361 -8.16 -3.89 22.57
C VAL A 361 -7.51 -5.25 22.76
N PRO A 362 -7.29 -5.71 24.00
CA PRO A 362 -6.52 -6.93 24.24
C PRO A 362 -7.32 -8.16 23.84
N SER A 363 -6.64 -9.11 23.21
CA SER A 363 -7.15 -10.46 22.99
C SER A 363 -7.67 -11.12 24.28
N PRO A 364 -8.70 -12.00 24.21
CA PRO A 364 -9.48 -12.39 23.04
C PRO A 364 -10.67 -11.48 22.74
N ARG A 365 -10.66 -10.23 23.26
CA ARG A 365 -11.73 -9.28 23.01
C ARG A 365 -11.60 -8.68 21.61
N PHE A 366 -12.74 -8.44 20.99
CA PHE A 366 -12.84 -7.64 19.78
C PHE A 366 -13.69 -6.41 20.07
N GLN A 367 -13.35 -5.31 19.43
CA GLN A 367 -14.18 -4.12 19.41
C GLN A 367 -14.80 -3.98 18.02
N LEU A 368 -16.12 -3.80 17.97
CA LEU A 368 -16.81 -3.41 16.76
C LEU A 368 -16.48 -1.94 16.46
N VAL A 369 -16.11 -1.65 15.22
CA VAL A 369 -15.88 -0.28 14.73
C VAL A 369 -17.21 0.29 14.25
N ASP A 370 -17.59 1.43 14.78
CA ASP A 370 -18.80 2.14 14.34
C ASP A 370 -18.57 2.81 12.98
N GLN A 371 -19.26 2.29 11.96
CA GLN A 371 -19.17 2.77 10.59
C GLN A 371 -20.21 3.86 10.30
N GLN A 372 -21.28 3.97 11.10
CA GLN A 372 -22.46 4.77 10.77
C GLN A 372 -22.15 6.26 10.60
N PRO A 373 -21.37 6.93 11.48
CA PRO A 373 -21.08 8.35 11.32
C PRO A 373 -20.36 8.70 10.02
N ALA A 374 -19.46 7.82 9.54
CA ALA A 374 -18.78 8.02 8.27
C ALA A 374 -19.72 7.78 7.09
N ILE A 375 -20.57 6.75 7.18
CA ILE A 375 -21.57 6.41 6.16
C ILE A 375 -22.59 7.55 6.01
N ASP A 376 -23.12 8.10 7.10
CA ASP A 376 -24.07 9.21 7.09
C ASP A 376 -23.46 10.43 6.40
N TYR A 377 -22.24 10.82 6.79
CA TYR A 377 -21.51 11.93 6.17
C TYR A 377 -21.30 11.73 4.66
N LEU A 378 -20.87 10.53 4.25
CA LEU A 378 -20.64 10.23 2.84
C LEU A 378 -21.95 10.24 2.04
N THR A 379 -23.04 9.79 2.65
CA THR A 379 -24.38 9.81 2.04
C THR A 379 -24.85 11.25 1.82
N GLU A 380 -24.76 12.10 2.85
CA GLU A 380 -25.10 13.53 2.77
C GLU A 380 -24.27 14.26 1.69
N MET A 381 -22.97 13.96 1.60
CA MET A 381 -22.09 14.56 0.59
C MET A 381 -22.46 14.15 -0.84
N MET A 382 -22.80 12.87 -1.06
CA MET A 382 -23.28 12.40 -2.36
C MET A 382 -24.62 13.04 -2.74
N GLU A 383 -25.55 13.20 -1.79
CA GLU A 383 -26.83 13.88 -2.01
C GLU A 383 -26.66 15.38 -2.30
N HIS A 384 -25.74 16.05 -1.62
CA HIS A 384 -25.43 17.45 -1.89
C HIS A 384 -24.84 17.64 -3.29
N ASN A 385 -24.00 16.70 -3.75
CA ASN A 385 -23.47 16.72 -5.12
C ASN A 385 -24.58 16.49 -6.17
N LYS A 386 -25.53 15.56 -5.90
CA LYS A 386 -26.75 15.36 -6.71
C LYS A 386 -27.53 16.67 -6.90
N LYS A 387 -27.68 17.48 -5.84
CA LYS A 387 -28.39 18.77 -5.89
C LYS A 387 -27.67 19.85 -6.70
N LYS A 388 -26.34 19.77 -6.84
CA LYS A 388 -25.52 20.72 -7.63
C LYS A 388 -25.45 20.38 -9.14
N GLY A 389 -26.32 19.50 -9.63
CA GLY A 389 -26.31 19.05 -11.02
C GLY A 389 -25.35 17.89 -11.30
N GLY A 390 -24.82 17.25 -10.25
CA GLY A 390 -24.04 16.02 -10.36
C GLY A 390 -24.87 14.85 -10.91
N THR A 391 -24.20 13.85 -11.49
CA THR A 391 -24.84 12.68 -12.11
C THR A 391 -25.77 11.96 -11.12
N ARG A 392 -26.94 11.52 -11.58
CA ARG A 392 -27.91 10.78 -10.75
C ARG A 392 -27.34 9.40 -10.41
N TRP A 393 -27.26 9.10 -9.12
CA TRP A 393 -26.78 7.83 -8.58
C TRP A 393 -27.89 6.79 -8.67
N MET A 394 -27.89 6.01 -9.75
CA MET A 394 -28.81 4.89 -9.98
C MET A 394 -27.99 3.61 -10.18
N ASP A 395 -28.41 2.51 -9.57
CA ASP A 395 -27.86 1.19 -9.87
C ASP A 395 -28.35 0.71 -11.25
N ASP A 396 -27.80 -0.41 -11.74
CA ASP A 396 -28.21 -1.03 -13.02
C ASP A 396 -29.72 -1.38 -13.08
N LYS A 397 -30.42 -1.35 -11.93
CA LYS A 397 -31.85 -1.63 -11.79
C LYS A 397 -32.70 -0.37 -11.59
N GLY A 398 -32.12 0.82 -11.68
CA GLY A 398 -32.81 2.09 -11.49
C GLY A 398 -33.19 2.42 -10.04
N SER A 399 -32.70 1.66 -9.06
CA SER A 399 -32.82 1.97 -7.63
C SER A 399 -31.73 2.95 -7.18
N GLU A 400 -32.00 3.73 -6.14
CA GLU A 400 -31.05 4.74 -5.65
C GLU A 400 -29.73 4.08 -5.19
N ALA A 401 -28.62 4.47 -5.83
CA ALA A 401 -27.29 3.89 -5.58
C ALA A 401 -26.66 4.35 -4.25
N HIS A 402 -27.39 5.08 -3.40
CA HIS A 402 -27.00 5.35 -2.01
C HIS A 402 -27.05 4.08 -1.14
N THR A 403 -27.61 2.99 -1.67
CA THR A 403 -27.52 1.64 -1.08
C THR A 403 -26.29 0.91 -1.63
N GLY A 404 -25.19 0.90 -0.86
CA GLY A 404 -23.95 0.27 -1.38
C GLY A 404 -22.73 0.26 -0.48
N PHE A 405 -22.91 0.42 0.84
CA PHE A 405 -21.81 0.41 1.81
C PHE A 405 -21.34 -1.01 2.18
N ASP A 406 -21.44 -1.96 1.25
CA ASP A 406 -20.82 -3.26 1.39
C ASP A 406 -19.30 -3.12 1.31
N ILE A 407 -18.58 -3.62 2.32
CA ILE A 407 -17.11 -3.60 2.33
C ILE A 407 -16.59 -4.49 1.20
N VAL A 408 -15.86 -3.92 0.24
CA VAL A 408 -15.25 -4.68 -0.87
C VAL A 408 -13.81 -5.04 -0.55
N ARG A 409 -13.05 -4.13 0.05
CA ARG A 409 -11.63 -4.32 0.30
C ARG A 409 -11.15 -3.47 1.47
N LEU A 410 -10.24 -4.05 2.25
CA LEU A 410 -9.40 -3.35 3.19
C LEU A 410 -8.03 -3.04 2.57
N VAL A 411 -7.60 -1.77 2.63
CA VAL A 411 -6.25 -1.35 2.25
C VAL A 411 -5.49 -0.99 3.52
N GLN A 412 -4.49 -1.81 3.83
CA GLN A 412 -3.71 -1.64 5.05
C GLN A 412 -2.55 -0.67 4.84
N GLY A 413 -2.18 0.01 5.91
CA GLY A 413 -0.93 0.74 6.04
C GLY A 413 -0.32 0.55 7.43
N PRO A 414 0.91 1.03 7.64
CA PRO A 414 1.60 0.94 8.93
C PRO A 414 0.82 1.54 10.11
N SER A 415 0.06 2.60 9.86
CA SER A 415 -0.64 3.38 10.90
C SER A 415 -2.09 3.69 10.56
N THR A 416 -2.53 3.36 9.35
CA THR A 416 -3.88 3.63 8.83
C THR A 416 -4.46 2.42 8.12
N LEU A 417 -5.79 2.42 8.02
CA LEU A 417 -6.57 1.48 7.22
C LEU A 417 -7.57 2.27 6.40
N LEU A 418 -7.75 1.89 5.13
CA LEU A 418 -8.91 2.31 4.35
C LEU A 418 -9.90 1.15 4.20
N VAL A 419 -11.17 1.50 4.30
CA VAL A 419 -12.33 0.67 4.01
C VAL A 419 -12.92 1.17 2.70
N ILE A 420 -12.82 0.35 1.66
CA ILE A 420 -13.40 0.64 0.35
C ILE A 420 -14.75 -0.05 0.25
N TYR A 421 -15.80 0.75 0.01
CA TYR A 421 -17.16 0.28 -0.15
C TYR A 421 -17.51 0.03 -1.63
N LYS A 422 -18.55 -0.77 -1.87
CA LYS A 422 -19.01 -1.16 -3.21
C LYS A 422 -19.44 0.03 -4.07
N ASN A 423 -20.01 1.05 -3.46
CA ASN A 423 -20.35 2.32 -4.13
C ASN A 423 -19.12 3.22 -4.41
N GLY A 424 -17.89 2.75 -4.13
CA GLY A 424 -16.66 3.51 -4.32
C GLY A 424 -16.40 4.55 -3.23
N CYS A 425 -17.26 4.68 -2.22
CA CYS A 425 -16.93 5.50 -1.06
C CYS A 425 -15.76 4.89 -0.28
N VAL A 426 -14.97 5.76 0.34
CA VAL A 426 -13.82 5.37 1.16
C VAL A 426 -13.93 6.03 2.52
N ALA A 427 -13.76 5.21 3.55
CA ALA A 427 -13.59 5.65 4.92
C ALA A 427 -12.31 5.04 5.47
N GLY A 428 -11.85 5.48 6.64
CA GLY A 428 -10.63 4.93 7.23
C GLY A 428 -10.52 5.09 8.73
N LEU A 429 -9.56 4.36 9.30
CA LEU A 429 -9.23 4.42 10.71
C LEU A 429 -7.71 4.41 10.91
N GLY A 430 -7.30 4.71 12.14
CA GLY A 430 -5.93 4.80 12.59
C GLY A 430 -5.48 6.24 12.77
N ALA A 431 -4.20 6.46 12.52
CA ALA A 431 -3.53 7.75 12.57
C ALA A 431 -4.15 8.76 11.61
N ASN A 432 -4.35 9.99 12.06
CA ASN A 432 -4.79 11.12 11.22
C ASN A 432 -4.13 12.45 11.65
N ALA A 433 -3.01 12.38 12.40
CA ALA A 433 -2.31 13.57 12.89
C ALA A 433 -1.80 14.47 11.75
N GLU A 434 -1.43 13.88 10.61
CA GLU A 434 -0.99 14.60 9.41
C GLU A 434 -2.17 14.98 8.50
N GLY A 435 -3.37 14.48 8.82
CA GLY A 435 -4.59 14.59 8.04
C GLY A 435 -4.85 13.44 7.08
N GLN A 436 -4.07 12.33 7.16
CA GLN A 436 -3.91 11.26 6.14
C GLN A 436 -5.18 10.49 5.76
N LEU A 437 -6.24 10.67 6.55
CA LEU A 437 -7.58 10.14 6.30
C LEU A 437 -8.55 11.29 6.03
N GLN A 438 -8.54 12.32 6.88
CA GLN A 438 -9.45 13.45 6.79
C GLN A 438 -8.77 14.75 7.21
N ASN A 439 -9.02 15.80 6.44
CA ASN A 439 -8.52 17.14 6.69
C ASN A 439 -9.67 18.16 6.67
N ILE A 440 -10.07 18.64 7.85
CA ILE A 440 -11.13 19.62 8.02
C ILE A 440 -10.47 20.93 8.43
N ARG A 441 -10.22 21.83 7.48
CA ARG A 441 -9.54 23.08 7.82
C ARG A 441 -10.48 24.21 8.18
N ARG A 442 -10.08 24.99 9.18
CA ARG A 442 -10.65 26.30 9.47
C ARG A 442 -9.54 27.30 9.78
N SER A 443 -9.70 28.51 9.28
CA SER A 443 -8.86 29.63 9.67
C SER A 443 -9.22 30.07 11.09
N GLN A 444 -8.27 29.96 12.01
CA GLN A 444 -8.40 30.48 13.38
C GLN A 444 -7.23 31.42 13.64
N LYS A 445 -7.51 32.70 13.88
CA LYS A 445 -6.49 33.76 14.09
C LYS A 445 -5.41 33.82 12.99
N GLY A 446 -5.82 33.61 11.73
CA GLY A 446 -4.91 33.65 10.57
C GLY A 446 -4.05 32.39 10.37
N LYS A 447 -4.19 31.36 11.22
CA LYS A 447 -3.57 30.05 11.01
C LYS A 447 -4.63 29.06 10.54
N GLU A 448 -4.32 28.32 9.49
CA GLU A 448 -5.11 27.16 9.05
C GLU A 448 -4.88 26.00 10.02
N VAL A 449 -5.92 25.55 10.70
CA VAL A 449 -5.87 24.43 11.65
C VAL A 449 -6.71 23.28 11.12
N ASN A 450 -6.16 22.06 11.14
CA ASN A 450 -6.94 20.85 10.89
C ASN A 450 -7.75 20.50 12.16
N LEU A 451 -9.06 20.51 12.04
CA LEU A 451 -10.02 20.18 13.10
C LEU A 451 -10.50 18.72 13.04
N ALA A 452 -10.03 17.94 12.07
CA ALA A 452 -10.30 16.51 12.04
C ALA A 452 -9.66 15.84 13.27
N LYS A 453 -10.26 14.73 13.74
CA LYS A 453 -9.67 13.94 14.83
C LYS A 453 -8.28 13.48 14.41
N ALA A 454 -7.28 13.63 15.26
CA ALA A 454 -5.91 13.17 15.00
C ALA A 454 -5.78 11.63 14.99
N PHE A 455 -6.80 10.91 15.46
CA PHE A 455 -6.82 9.46 15.56
C PHE A 455 -8.26 8.94 15.69
N THR A 456 -8.53 7.75 15.13
CA THR A 456 -9.74 6.96 15.43
C THR A 456 -9.44 5.47 15.32
N ALA A 457 -10.03 4.63 16.17
CA ALA A 457 -9.94 3.18 16.02
C ALA A 457 -11.25 2.43 16.36
N ASN A 458 -12.16 3.07 17.09
CA ASN A 458 -13.51 2.58 17.38
C ASN A 458 -14.58 3.17 16.45
N GLY A 459 -14.19 4.01 15.49
CA GLY A 459 -15.06 4.51 14.43
C GLY A 459 -14.24 4.85 13.18
N LEU A 460 -14.92 5.26 12.11
CA LEU A 460 -14.28 5.64 10.85
C LEU A 460 -14.31 7.16 10.62
N LEU A 461 -13.27 7.69 9.96
CA LEU A 461 -13.28 9.00 9.33
C LEU A 461 -13.69 8.86 7.86
N PRO A 462 -14.57 9.71 7.32
CA PRO A 462 -14.85 9.74 5.89
C PRO A 462 -13.63 10.30 5.14
N VAL A 463 -13.21 9.62 4.09
CA VAL A 463 -11.99 9.93 3.34
C VAL A 463 -12.34 10.58 2.00
N CYS A 464 -13.03 9.86 1.12
CA CYS A 464 -13.50 10.40 -0.16
C CYS A 464 -14.72 9.63 -0.69
N PHE A 465 -15.38 10.21 -1.69
CA PHE A 465 -16.48 9.60 -2.41
C PHE A 465 -16.32 9.88 -3.91
N PRO A 466 -16.84 9.02 -4.80
CA PRO A 466 -16.69 9.21 -6.23
C PRO A 466 -17.54 10.40 -6.71
N SER A 467 -17.12 11.05 -7.79
CA SER A 467 -17.84 12.15 -8.44
C SER A 467 -19.05 11.68 -9.25
N LYS A 468 -19.03 10.42 -9.69
CA LYS A 468 -20.02 9.76 -10.54
C LYS A 468 -20.30 8.35 -10.02
N PRO A 469 -21.44 7.74 -10.37
CA PRO A 469 -21.78 6.37 -10.00
C PRO A 469 -20.62 5.42 -10.29
N TYR A 470 -20.17 4.71 -9.26
CA TYR A 470 -19.07 3.77 -9.34
C TYR A 470 -19.57 2.44 -9.92
N GLU A 471 -19.32 2.20 -11.21
CA GLU A 471 -19.64 0.92 -11.86
C GLU A 471 -18.60 -0.15 -11.48
N ALA A 472 -18.77 -0.76 -10.31
CA ALA A 472 -18.03 -1.95 -9.93
C ALA A 472 -18.54 -3.18 -10.71
N GLY A 473 -18.27 -3.28 -12.01
CA GLY A 473 -18.67 -4.46 -12.81
C GLY A 473 -18.80 -4.29 -14.32
N GLY A 474 -18.67 -3.07 -14.87
CA GLY A 474 -18.69 -2.87 -16.32
C GLY A 474 -17.51 -3.55 -17.01
N LYS A 475 -17.71 -4.09 -18.21
CA LYS A 475 -16.64 -4.50 -19.14
C LYS A 475 -15.88 -3.24 -19.62
N GLN A 476 -15.18 -2.56 -18.72
CA GLN A 476 -14.30 -1.45 -19.06
C GLN A 476 -12.86 -1.97 -19.01
N THR A 477 -12.16 -1.82 -20.13
CA THR A 477 -10.75 -2.18 -20.33
C THR A 477 -9.78 -1.28 -19.56
N ALA A 478 -10.28 -0.34 -18.75
CA ALA A 478 -9.50 0.65 -18.01
C ALA A 478 -9.35 0.26 -16.53
N ALA A 479 -8.14 0.45 -15.97
CA ALA A 479 -7.83 0.11 -14.59
C ALA A 479 -8.67 0.90 -13.58
N LEU A 480 -9.32 0.20 -12.64
CA LEU A 480 -10.05 0.80 -11.52
C LEU A 480 -9.10 1.62 -10.62
N PRO A 481 -9.59 2.70 -9.98
CA PRO A 481 -8.78 3.45 -9.03
C PRO A 481 -8.35 2.57 -7.87
N TRP A 482 -7.14 2.81 -7.37
CA TRP A 482 -6.57 2.04 -6.27
C TRP A 482 -5.82 2.94 -5.28
N PHE A 483 -5.61 2.42 -4.07
CA PHE A 483 -5.07 3.17 -2.94
C PHE A 483 -3.86 2.47 -2.34
N THR A 484 -2.98 3.25 -1.71
CA THR A 484 -1.92 2.74 -0.81
C THR A 484 -1.78 3.66 0.39
N CYS A 485 -1.33 3.10 1.52
CA CYS A 485 -1.30 3.78 2.82
C CYS A 485 0.07 3.58 3.48
N GLY A 486 0.77 4.68 3.76
CA GLY A 486 2.02 4.66 4.51
C GLY A 486 1.86 5.24 5.91
N ALA A 487 2.97 5.47 6.61
CA ALA A 487 2.93 6.25 7.84
C ALA A 487 2.82 7.74 7.49
N GLY A 488 1.70 8.38 7.86
CA GLY A 488 1.50 9.81 7.66
C GLY A 488 1.04 10.24 6.27
N PHE A 489 0.71 9.30 5.37
CA PHE A 489 0.17 9.63 4.05
C PHE A 489 -0.70 8.51 3.48
N THR A 490 -1.65 8.91 2.63
CA THR A 490 -2.46 8.03 1.81
C THR A 490 -2.36 8.51 0.35
N LEU A 491 -2.33 7.60 -0.61
CA LEU A 491 -2.32 7.94 -2.04
C LEU A 491 -3.48 7.24 -2.74
N LEU A 492 -4.13 7.97 -3.65
CA LEU A 492 -5.15 7.49 -4.57
C LEU A 492 -4.63 7.64 -6.01
N PHE A 493 -4.67 6.55 -6.76
CA PHE A 493 -4.33 6.49 -8.18
C PHE A 493 -5.63 6.41 -8.96
N ASP A 494 -5.99 7.48 -9.67
CA ASP A 494 -7.32 7.65 -10.28
C ASP A 494 -7.22 8.05 -11.75
N ASN A 495 -6.82 7.10 -12.59
CA ASN A 495 -6.63 7.33 -14.03
C ASN A 495 -7.88 7.80 -14.78
N ASN A 496 -9.08 7.52 -14.24
CA ASN A 496 -10.35 7.79 -14.92
C ASN A 496 -11.10 8.98 -14.33
N GLU A 497 -10.45 9.76 -13.46
CA GLU A 497 -11.05 10.92 -12.80
C GLU A 497 -12.37 10.58 -12.09
N VAL A 498 -12.42 9.39 -11.49
CA VAL A 498 -13.58 8.87 -10.77
C VAL A 498 -13.88 9.74 -9.55
N TYR A 499 -12.85 10.21 -8.85
CA TYR A 499 -13.00 11.04 -7.65
C TYR A 499 -12.86 12.53 -8.01
N ASP A 500 -13.78 13.36 -7.53
CA ASP A 500 -13.66 14.81 -7.69
C ASP A 500 -12.57 15.32 -6.74
N ASP A 501 -11.72 16.24 -7.20
CA ASP A 501 -10.74 16.92 -6.36
C ASP A 501 -11.29 18.23 -5.74
N GLY A 502 -12.57 18.54 -6.01
CA GLY A 502 -13.27 19.67 -5.40
C GLY A 502 -12.78 21.03 -5.88
N GLY A 503 -12.09 21.08 -7.02
CA GLY A 503 -11.79 22.31 -7.76
C GLY A 503 -10.77 23.27 -7.13
N GLN A 504 -10.30 23.03 -5.90
CA GLN A 504 -9.20 23.80 -5.31
C GLN A 504 -7.82 23.15 -5.47
N VAL A 505 -7.77 21.82 -5.57
CA VAL A 505 -6.51 21.12 -5.82
C VAL A 505 -6.33 21.03 -7.33
N LYS A 506 -5.51 21.91 -7.90
CA LYS A 506 -5.07 21.73 -9.28
C LYS A 506 -4.41 20.35 -9.38
N PRO A 507 -4.76 19.52 -10.39
CA PRO A 507 -3.95 18.37 -10.74
C PRO A 507 -2.50 18.85 -10.82
N ILE A 508 -1.62 18.12 -10.14
CA ILE A 508 -0.24 18.54 -10.04
C ILE A 508 0.36 18.35 -11.45
N GLU A 509 0.65 19.43 -12.17
CA GLU A 509 1.16 19.38 -13.55
C GLU A 509 2.70 19.40 -13.54
N LEU A 510 3.33 18.52 -14.33
CA LEU A 510 4.79 18.50 -14.49
C LEU A 510 5.30 19.82 -15.11
N PRO A 511 6.50 20.30 -14.70
CA PRO A 511 7.11 21.46 -15.34
C PRO A 511 7.34 21.19 -16.84
N PRO A 512 7.14 22.21 -17.71
CA PRO A 512 7.49 22.06 -19.12
C PRO A 512 8.99 21.72 -19.25
N PRO A 513 9.40 21.01 -20.32
CA PRO A 513 10.82 20.73 -20.54
C PRO A 513 11.62 22.03 -20.51
N ALA A 514 12.83 21.96 -19.95
CA ALA A 514 13.76 23.09 -19.99
C ALA A 514 13.92 23.55 -21.45
N PRO A 515 13.87 24.86 -21.74
CA PRO A 515 13.98 25.34 -23.10
C PRO A 515 15.30 24.84 -23.70
N THR A 516 15.20 23.98 -24.71
CA THR A 516 16.37 23.58 -25.48
C THR A 516 16.94 24.83 -26.13
N SER A 517 18.17 25.20 -25.76
CA SER A 517 18.88 26.17 -26.59
C SER A 517 18.97 25.55 -27.99
N ARG A 518 18.41 26.24 -28.99
CA ARG A 518 18.41 25.81 -30.41
C ARG A 518 19.80 25.48 -30.98
N ARG A 519 20.88 25.72 -30.21
CA ARG A 519 22.26 25.42 -30.57
C ARG A 519 22.69 23.97 -30.31
N GLY A 520 22.03 23.21 -29.42
CA GLY A 520 22.43 21.83 -29.09
C GLY A 520 21.83 20.74 -29.99
N ALA A 521 20.56 20.86 -30.35
CA ALA A 521 19.83 19.84 -31.11
C ALA A 521 20.31 19.71 -32.57
N ALA A 522 20.84 20.79 -33.17
CA ALA A 522 21.41 20.76 -34.50
C ALA A 522 22.77 20.02 -34.57
N ALA A 523 23.46 19.84 -33.44
CA ALA A 523 24.73 19.13 -33.37
C ALA A 523 24.54 17.61 -33.25
N ALA A 524 23.56 17.15 -32.47
CA ALA A 524 23.27 15.71 -32.30
C ALA A 524 22.64 15.07 -33.55
N LEU A 525 21.86 15.82 -34.33
CA LEU A 525 21.30 15.35 -35.60
C LEU A 525 22.30 15.33 -36.77
N ARG A 526 23.48 15.94 -36.60
CA ARG A 526 24.59 15.88 -37.58
C ARG A 526 25.60 14.77 -37.30
N SER A 527 25.57 14.14 -36.12
CA SER A 527 26.47 13.02 -35.78
C SER A 527 25.83 11.63 -35.97
N MET A 528 24.61 11.56 -36.51
CA MET A 528 23.85 10.33 -36.75
C MET A 528 23.44 10.14 -38.23
N ARG A 529 24.12 10.82 -39.16
CA ARG A 529 23.97 10.63 -40.62
C ARG A 529 25.29 10.26 -41.26
#